data_AF-A0A0E3L9U5-F1
#
_entry.id   AF-A0A0E3L9U5-F1
#
_cell.length_a   1.000
_cell.length_b   1.000
_cell.length_c   1.000
_cell.angle_alpha   90.00
_cell.angle_beta   90.00
_cell.angle_gamma   90.00
#
_symmetry.space_group_name_H-M   'P 1'
#
loop_
_entity.id
_entity.type
_entity.pdbx_description
1 polymer ?
#
loop_
_entity_poly.entity_id
_entity_poly.type
_entity_poly.pdbx_seq_one_letter_code
_entity_poly.pdbx_strand_id
1 'polypeptide(L)'
;MGEVLNKFDDIYSILARYGYTSLFLMDDRDHHQYRGFADYLVFGKIGLKREEDAANEKMLHLLTVTKMRRMAISSETLFFEFTPSGIKGI
;
A
#
# COMPACT_ATOMS: atom_id res chain seq x y z
N MET A 1 10.99 -13.19 -13.66
CA MET A 1 10.55 -11.79 -13.49
C MET A 1 9.38 -11.44 -14.40
N GLY A 2 9.53 -11.52 -15.73
CA GLY A 2 8.47 -11.14 -16.68
C GLY A 2 7.14 -11.86 -16.51
N GLU A 3 7.15 -13.17 -16.20
CA GLU A 3 5.91 -13.95 -16.07
C GLU A 3 5.02 -13.50 -14.89
N VAL A 4 5.61 -13.12 -13.75
CA VAL A 4 4.86 -12.64 -12.57
C VAL A 4 4.26 -11.26 -12.84
N LEU A 5 5.01 -10.39 -13.51
CA LEU A 5 4.55 -9.06 -13.91
C LEU A 5 3.38 -9.16 -14.90
N ASN A 6 3.50 -10.05 -15.89
CA ASN A 6 2.44 -10.28 -16.86
C ASN A 6 1.16 -10.79 -16.18
N LYS A 7 1.26 -11.75 -15.27
CA LYS A 7 0.10 -12.26 -14.53
C LYS A 7 -0.58 -11.18 -13.69
N PHE A 8 0.18 -10.32 -13.03
CA PHE A 8 -0.39 -9.21 -12.25
C PHE A 8 -1.10 -8.20 -13.16
N ASP A 9 -0.47 -7.83 -14.28
CA ASP A 9 -1.04 -6.89 -15.26
C ASP A 9 -2.33 -7.45 -15.89
N ASP A 10 -2.36 -8.73 -16.23
CA ASP A 10 -3.55 -9.41 -16.76
C ASP A 10 -4.72 -9.36 -15.77
N ILE A 11 -4.47 -9.72 -14.50
CA ILE A 11 -5.50 -9.70 -13.45
C ILE A 11 -5.99 -8.26 -13.22
N TYR A 12 -5.08 -7.31 -13.06
CA TYR A 12 -5.43 -5.90 -12.87
C TYR A 12 -6.26 -5.38 -14.03
N SER A 13 -5.83 -5.65 -15.27
CA SER A 13 -6.50 -5.21 -16.49
C SER A 13 -7.92 -5.78 -16.61
N ILE A 14 -8.12 -7.06 -16.26
CA ILE A 14 -9.46 -7.66 -16.26
C ILE A 14 -10.35 -6.97 -15.23
N LEU A 15 -9.90 -6.84 -13.98
CA LEU A 15 -10.70 -6.24 -12.91
C LEU A 15 -11.06 -4.77 -13.23
N ALA A 16 -10.09 -4.00 -13.70
CA ALA A 16 -10.29 -2.61 -14.10
C ALA A 16 -11.25 -2.47 -15.29
N ARG A 17 -11.15 -3.36 -16.30
CA ARG A 17 -12.03 -3.36 -17.47
C ARG A 17 -13.50 -3.54 -17.11
N TYR A 18 -13.80 -4.33 -16.08
CA TYR A 18 -15.16 -4.54 -15.59
C TYR A 18 -15.58 -3.54 -14.51
N GLY A 19 -14.75 -2.52 -14.22
CA GLY A 19 -15.06 -1.48 -13.25
C GLY A 19 -14.99 -1.94 -11.78
N TYR A 20 -14.33 -3.06 -11.49
CA TYR A 20 -14.16 -3.53 -10.13
C TYR A 20 -13.12 -2.71 -9.38
N THR A 21 -13.41 -2.42 -8.11
CA THR A 21 -12.41 -1.91 -7.18
C THR A 21 -11.67 -3.10 -6.57
N SER A 22 -10.34 -3.06 -6.58
CA SER A 22 -9.52 -4.17 -6.13
C SER A 22 -8.44 -3.69 -5.16
N LEU A 23 -8.25 -4.46 -4.08
CA LEU A 23 -7.19 -4.27 -3.11
C LEU A 23 -6.12 -5.35 -3.33
N PHE A 24 -4.88 -4.92 -3.53
CA PHE A 24 -3.72 -5.79 -3.63
C PHE A 24 -2.83 -5.58 -2.41
N LEU A 25 -2.43 -6.67 -1.76
CA LEU A 25 -1.50 -6.66 -0.64
C LEU A 25 -0.13 -7.13 -1.13
N MET A 26 0.91 -6.36 -0.83
CA MET A 26 2.28 -6.65 -1.26
C MET A 26 3.24 -6.34 -0.12
N ASP A 27 4.13 -7.29 0.21
CA ASP A 27 5.22 -7.06 1.15
C ASP A 27 6.23 -6.07 0.54
N ASP A 28 6.84 -5.24 1.37
CA ASP A 28 7.79 -4.22 0.91
C ASP A 28 9.01 -4.85 0.21
N ARG A 29 9.43 -6.06 0.61
CA ARG A 29 10.54 -6.78 -0.04
C ARG A 29 10.18 -7.19 -1.46
N ASP A 30 8.98 -7.72 -1.66
CA ASP A 30 8.48 -8.07 -2.99
C ASP A 30 8.33 -6.81 -3.85
N HIS A 31 7.80 -5.74 -3.25
CA HIS A 31 7.65 -4.44 -3.92
C HIS A 31 8.99 -3.93 -4.48
N HIS A 32 10.05 -4.00 -3.67
CA HIS A 32 11.41 -3.64 -4.09
C HIS A 32 12.01 -4.63 -5.10
N GLN A 33 11.83 -5.94 -4.89
CA GLN A 33 12.28 -6.98 -5.82
C GLN A 33 11.74 -6.71 -7.23
N TYR A 34 10.45 -6.37 -7.35
CA TYR A 34 9.79 -6.05 -8.62
C TYR A 34 9.89 -4.57 -9.03
N ARG A 35 10.86 -3.82 -8.47
CA ARG A 35 11.17 -2.42 -8.82
C ARG A 35 9.95 -1.50 -8.79
N GLY A 36 9.03 -1.76 -7.88
CA GLY A 36 7.81 -0.97 -7.71
C GLY A 36 6.83 -1.05 -8.88
N PHE A 37 6.86 -2.08 -9.72
CA PHE A 37 5.98 -2.22 -10.89
C PHE A 37 4.49 -2.01 -10.56
N ALA A 38 4.01 -2.55 -9.43
CA ALA A 38 2.63 -2.41 -9.00
C ALA A 38 2.19 -0.93 -8.91
N ASP A 39 3.10 -0.02 -8.55
CA ASP A 39 2.83 1.41 -8.46
C ASP A 39 2.46 2.02 -9.80
N TYR A 40 2.92 1.47 -10.92
CA TYR A 40 2.56 1.98 -12.24
C TYR A 40 1.15 1.56 -12.65
N LEU A 41 0.67 0.42 -12.16
CA LEU A 41 -0.63 -0.11 -12.54
C LEU A 41 -1.74 0.47 -11.67
N VAL A 42 -1.60 0.39 -10.35
CA VAL A 42 -2.68 0.72 -9.41
C VAL A 42 -3.08 2.19 -9.44
N PHE A 43 -4.34 2.46 -9.10
CA PHE A 43 -4.88 3.81 -9.02
C PHE A 43 -4.39 4.57 -7.77
N GLY A 44 -4.27 3.85 -6.65
CA GLY A 44 -3.79 4.40 -5.38
C GLY A 44 -2.85 3.44 -4.66
N LYS A 45 -2.03 4.00 -3.76
CA LYS A 45 -1.05 3.29 -2.94
C LYS A 45 -1.13 3.80 -1.50
N ILE A 46 -1.37 2.86 -0.59
CA ILE A 46 -1.32 3.06 0.84
C ILE A 46 -0.15 2.23 1.37
N GLY A 47 0.81 2.88 2.00
CA GLY A 47 1.94 2.24 2.66
C GLY A 47 1.68 2.07 4.15
N LEU A 48 1.89 0.85 4.66
CA LEU A 48 1.88 0.56 6.09
C LEU A 48 3.30 0.31 6.54
N LYS A 49 3.79 1.09 7.51
CA LYS A 49 5.16 0.98 8.02
C LYS A 49 5.16 0.79 9.54
N ARG A 50 6.24 0.22 10.03
CA ARG A 50 6.58 0.21 11.45
C ARG A 50 7.81 1.08 11.64
N GLU A 51 7.73 2.05 12.55
CA GLU A 51 8.87 2.88 12.93
C GLU A 51 9.03 2.82 14.44
N GLU A 52 10.28 2.81 14.89
CA GLU A 52 10.62 2.91 16.30
C GLU A 52 10.63 4.38 16.70
N ASP A 53 9.85 4.73 17.72
CA ASP A 53 9.87 6.07 18.29
C ASP A 53 11.14 6.23 19.13
N ALA A 54 12.02 7.10 18.65
CA ALA A 54 13.32 7.38 19.25
C ALA A 54 13.23 7.89 20.70
N ALA A 55 12.08 8.41 21.13
CA ALA A 55 11.90 8.97 22.46
C ALA A 55 11.52 7.93 23.53
N ASN A 56 10.97 6.78 23.14
CA ASN A 56 10.36 5.84 24.10
C ASN A 56 10.49 4.35 23.68
N GLU A 57 11.29 4.03 22.66
CA GLU A 57 11.54 2.67 22.13
C GLU A 57 10.24 1.95 21.73
N LYS A 58 9.15 2.70 21.53
CA LYS A 58 7.86 2.12 21.18
C LYS A 58 7.78 1.96 19.67
N MET A 59 7.39 0.76 19.24
CA MET A 59 7.05 0.50 17.85
C MET A 59 5.70 1.13 17.50
N LEU A 60 5.73 2.14 16.62
CA LEU A 60 4.56 2.78 16.04
C LEU A 60 4.18 2.13 14.71
N HIS A 61 2.89 2.11 14.41
CA HIS A 61 2.42 1.76 13.07
C HIS A 61 1.92 3.01 12.37
N LEU A 62 2.36 3.18 11.12
CA LEU A 62 2.12 4.39 10.33
C LEU A 62 1.48 4.00 9.01
N LEU A 63 0.46 4.75 8.63
CA LEU A 63 -0.22 4.67 7.35
C LEU A 63 0.10 5.94 6.56
N THR A 64 0.57 5.76 5.33
CA THR A 64 0.88 6.85 4.41
C THR A 64 0.16 6.64 3.08
N VAL A 65 -0.54 7.67 2.60
CA VAL A 65 -1.09 7.66 1.24
C VAL A 65 -0.03 8.21 0.31
N THR A 66 0.63 7.34 -0.46
CA THR A 66 1.79 7.70 -1.29
C THR A 66 1.43 7.92 -2.75
N LYS A 67 0.25 7.46 -3.18
CA LYS A 67 -0.30 7.71 -4.51
C LYS A 67 -1.82 7.68 -4.46
N MET A 68 -2.47 8.66 -5.08
CA MET A 68 -3.90 8.59 -5.47
C MET A 68 -4.05 9.33 -6.80
N ARG A 69 -4.38 8.62 -7.89
CA ARG A 69 -4.63 9.28 -9.18
C ARG A 69 -5.84 10.21 -9.05
N ARG A 70 -5.78 11.37 -9.73
CA ARG A 70 -6.88 12.36 -9.81
C ARG A 70 -7.32 12.97 -8.47
N MET A 71 -6.53 12.82 -7.41
CA MET A 71 -6.77 13.46 -6.11
C MET A 71 -5.49 14.15 -5.63
N ALA A 72 -5.64 15.27 -4.94
CA ALA A 72 -4.52 15.85 -4.19
C ALA A 72 -4.12 14.87 -3.07
N ILE A 73 -2.83 14.57 -2.98
CA ILE A 73 -2.32 13.70 -1.92
C ILE A 73 -2.08 14.57 -0.69
N SER A 74 -2.74 14.24 0.43
CA SER A 74 -2.37 14.77 1.73
C SER A 74 -1.05 14.14 2.15
N SER A 75 -0.07 14.94 2.56
CA SER A 75 1.19 14.46 3.14
C SER A 75 1.03 14.03 4.61
N GLU A 76 -0.20 13.92 5.11
CA GLU A 76 -0.48 13.49 6.47
C GLU A 76 -0.13 12.02 6.67
N THR A 77 0.67 11.78 7.70
CA THR A 77 0.95 10.46 8.23
C THR A 77 -0.08 10.15 9.30
N LEU A 78 -0.79 9.04 9.16
CA LEU A 78 -1.75 8.57 10.14
C LEU A 78 -1.13 7.48 11.01
N PHE A 79 -1.19 7.64 12.32
CA PHE A 79 -0.76 6.62 13.25
C PHE A 79 -1.92 5.67 13.54
N PHE A 80 -1.61 4.39 13.72
CA PHE A 80 -2.61 3.40 14.07
C PHE A 80 -2.08 2.34 15.02
N GLU A 81 -3.01 1.63 15.65
CA GLU A 81 -2.75 0.45 16.46
C GLU A 81 -3.68 -0.69 16.05
N PHE A 82 -3.21 -1.92 16.29
CA PHE A 82 -4.04 -3.11 16.23
C PHE A 82 -4.70 -3.33 17.59
N THR A 83 -6.03 -3.39 17.57
CA THR A 83 -6.86 -3.70 18.73
C THR A 83 -7.59 -5.02 18.48
N PRO A 84 -8.17 -5.67 19.51
CA PRO A 84 -9.03 -6.84 19.32
C PRO A 84 -10.22 -6.59 18.37
N SER A 85 -10.66 -5.33 18.26
CA SER A 85 -11.71 -4.86 17.34
C SER A 85 -11.22 -4.54 15.93
N GLY A 86 -9.92 -4.65 15.65
CA GLY A 86 -9.30 -4.32 14.35
C GLY A 86 -8.37 -3.12 14.43
N ILE A 87 -8.23 -2.38 13.31
CA ILE A 87 -7.32 -1.24 13.18
C ILE A 87 -8.00 0.03 13.71
N LYS A 88 -7.31 0.76 14.59
CA LYS A 88 -7.78 2.02 15.15
C LYS A 88 -6.74 3.12 14.92
N GLY A 89 -7.19 4.26 14.39
CA GLY A 89 -6.35 5.46 14.28
C GLY A 89 -6.09 6.08 15.66
N ILE A 90 -4.89 6.64 15.83
CA ILE A 90 -4.43 7.32 17.06
C ILE A 90 -4.48 8.83 16.83
#